data_AF-B4HP06-F1
#
_entry.id   AF-B4HP06-F1
#
_cell.length_a   1.000
_cell.length_b   1.000
_cell.length_c   1.000
_cell.angle_alpha   90.00
_cell.angle_beta   90.00
_cell.angle_gamma   90.00
#
_symmetry.space_group_name_H-M   'P 1'
#
loop_
_entity.id
_entity.type
_entity.pdbx_description
1 polymer ?
#
loop_
_entity_poly.entity_id
_entity_poly.type
_entity_poly.pdbx_seq_one_letter_code
_entity_poly.pdbx_strand_id
1 'polypeptide(L)'
;MTQLEISTKSEKPAEQPAEQWGNGLEFLFSCISLSVGLGNIWRFPYIAFQNGGGTFVIPYLIALLVIGRPVYYLEISLDQFTGRGVVKAFDMAPLLKGVAVGQVLATAASITYYSSIMALTLRFLLASFGSELPWSRCWESWGTDCHDGNAQNSSGKMSPAQLVDRTAASGRYRVRAACRPSDTWGPANAQLDATI
;
A
#
# COMPACT_ATOMS: atom_id res chain seq x y z
N MET A 1 -16.10 16.32 -63.22
CA MET A 1 -15.01 15.44 -62.71
C MET A 1 -13.96 16.35 -62.09
N THR A 2 -14.31 16.91 -60.94
CA THR A 2 -13.56 17.99 -60.27
C THR A 2 -12.89 17.35 -59.06
N GLN A 3 -11.58 17.21 -59.11
CA GLN A 3 -10.74 16.77 -57.99
C GLN A 3 -10.77 17.86 -56.91
N LEU A 4 -11.35 17.55 -55.75
CA LEU A 4 -11.15 18.34 -54.53
C LEU A 4 -9.96 17.73 -53.79
N GLU A 5 -8.79 18.32 -53.98
CA GLU A 5 -7.61 18.12 -53.12
C GLU A 5 -7.96 18.58 -51.70
N ILE A 6 -8.26 17.63 -50.81
CA ILE A 6 -8.28 17.86 -49.38
C ILE A 6 -6.83 18.02 -48.95
N SER A 7 -6.35 19.26 -49.01
CA SER A 7 -5.08 19.67 -48.41
C SER A 7 -5.20 19.47 -46.91
N THR A 8 -4.72 18.32 -46.44
CA THR A 8 -4.52 18.05 -45.02
C THR A 8 -3.30 18.87 -44.59
N LYS A 9 -3.50 20.17 -44.37
CA LYS A 9 -2.50 21.01 -43.71
C LYS A 9 -2.42 20.50 -42.27
N SER A 10 -1.46 19.60 -42.02
CA SER A 10 -1.00 19.29 -40.67
C SER A 10 -0.43 20.57 -40.09
N GLU A 11 -1.28 21.34 -39.44
CA GLU A 11 -0.87 22.43 -38.58
C GLU A 11 -0.12 21.79 -37.42
N LYS A 12 1.22 21.86 -37.47
CA LYS A 12 2.04 21.62 -36.28
C LYS A 12 1.48 22.54 -35.19
N PRO A 13 0.99 22.02 -34.05
CA PRO A 13 0.55 22.88 -32.96
C PRO A 13 1.73 23.79 -32.62
N ALA A 14 1.48 25.11 -32.60
CA ALA A 14 2.45 26.07 -32.13
C ALA A 14 2.99 25.59 -30.78
N GLU A 15 4.31 25.48 -30.66
CA GLU A 15 5.00 25.04 -29.45
C GLU A 15 4.66 26.02 -28.33
N GLN A 16 3.64 25.70 -27.53
CA GLN A 16 3.33 26.48 -26.34
C GLN A 16 4.53 26.38 -25.40
N PRO A 17 5.03 27.50 -24.85
CA PRO A 17 6.07 27.46 -23.85
C PRO A 17 5.60 26.55 -22.70
N ALA A 18 6.51 25.71 -22.19
CA ALA A 18 6.18 24.79 -21.11
C ALA A 18 5.55 25.56 -19.94
N GLU A 19 4.39 25.11 -19.50
CA GLU A 19 3.67 25.65 -18.34
C GLU A 19 4.58 25.57 -17.11
N GLN A 20 4.94 26.72 -16.56
CA GLN A 20 5.81 26.83 -15.39
C GLN A 20 4.96 26.89 -14.11
N TRP A 21 5.41 26.19 -13.07
CA TRP A 21 4.77 26.23 -11.75
C TRP A 21 4.63 27.66 -11.21
N GLY A 22 3.45 28.00 -10.69
CA GLY A 22 3.15 29.32 -10.13
C GLY A 22 3.95 29.61 -8.86
N ASN A 23 4.16 28.60 -8.01
CA ASN A 23 4.97 28.71 -6.80
C ASN A 23 5.84 27.47 -6.55
N GLY A 24 7.05 27.66 -5.99
CA GLY A 24 7.93 26.55 -5.60
C GLY A 24 7.35 25.62 -4.52
N LEU A 25 6.41 26.12 -3.72
CA LEU A 25 5.69 25.32 -2.72
C LEU A 25 4.68 24.35 -3.37
N GLU A 26 4.02 24.75 -4.46
CA GLU A 26 3.08 23.87 -5.18
C GLU A 26 3.81 22.66 -5.79
N PHE A 27 5.02 22.92 -6.33
CA PHE A 27 5.91 21.87 -6.78
C PHE A 27 6.34 20.95 -5.62
N LEU A 28 6.78 21.52 -4.49
CA LEU A 28 7.19 20.74 -3.32
C LEU A 28 6.05 19.86 -2.79
N PHE A 29 4.84 20.39 -2.66
CA PHE A 29 3.67 19.61 -2.21
C PHE A 29 3.32 18.49 -3.19
N SER A 30 3.46 18.73 -4.50
CA SER A 30 3.26 17.68 -5.52
C SER A 30 4.28 16.55 -5.36
N CYS A 31 5.56 16.89 -5.13
CA CYS A 31 6.62 15.91 -4.87
C CYS A 31 6.40 15.11 -3.57
N ILE A 32 5.96 15.76 -2.50
CA ILE A 32 5.66 15.10 -1.21
C ILE A 32 4.48 14.13 -1.38
N SER A 33 3.43 14.55 -2.08
CA SER A 33 2.26 13.72 -2.38
C SER A 33 2.64 12.45 -3.16
N LEU A 34 3.53 12.57 -4.16
CA LEU A 34 4.04 11.42 -4.90
C LEU A 34 4.90 10.49 -4.03
N SER A 35 5.62 11.04 -3.05
CA SER A 35 6.56 10.27 -2.21
C SER A 35 5.88 9.52 -1.06
N VAL A 36 4.75 10.04 -0.56
CA VAL A 36 4.01 9.48 0.58
C VAL A 36 2.77 8.74 0.10
N GLY A 37 2.83 7.41 0.06
CA GLY A 37 1.70 6.55 -0.30
C GLY A 37 1.19 5.68 0.85
N LEU A 38 0.01 5.03 0.67
CA LEU A 38 -0.53 4.05 1.63
C LEU A 38 0.46 2.92 1.94
N GLY A 39 1.32 2.57 0.97
CA GLY A 39 2.42 1.64 1.16
C GLY A 39 3.27 1.95 2.39
N ASN A 40 3.59 3.22 2.64
CA ASN A 40 4.43 3.61 3.76
C ASN A 40 3.73 3.45 5.12
N ILE A 41 2.39 3.48 5.15
CA ILE A 41 1.61 3.44 6.39
C ILE A 41 1.52 2.02 6.95
N TRP A 42 1.29 1.02 6.11
CA TRP A 42 1.06 -0.37 6.54
C TRP A 42 2.23 -1.31 6.31
N ARG A 43 3.01 -1.12 5.23
CA ARG A 43 4.09 -2.03 4.85
C ARG A 43 5.32 -1.82 5.71
N PHE A 44 5.67 -0.55 5.97
CA PHE A 44 6.83 -0.21 6.78
C PHE A 44 6.70 -0.76 8.21
N PRO A 45 5.59 -0.54 8.95
CA PRO A 45 5.46 -1.11 10.30
C PRO A 45 5.46 -2.64 10.29
N TYR A 46 4.82 -3.26 9.30
CA TYR A 46 4.76 -4.71 9.18
C TYR A 46 6.15 -5.34 8.95
N ILE A 47 6.96 -4.77 8.06
CA ILE A 47 8.32 -5.23 7.81
C ILE A 47 9.23 -4.94 9.01
N ALA A 48 9.14 -3.74 9.58
CA ALA A 48 9.92 -3.38 10.75
C ALA A 48 9.64 -4.34 11.91
N PHE A 49 8.38 -4.66 12.17
CA PHE A 49 7.99 -5.59 13.24
C PHE A 49 8.62 -6.98 13.08
N GLN A 50 8.66 -7.52 11.85
CA GLN A 50 9.28 -8.84 11.61
C GLN A 50 10.80 -8.84 11.67
N ASN A 51 11.45 -7.71 11.41
CA ASN A 51 12.91 -7.59 11.34
C ASN A 51 13.54 -6.98 12.60
N GLY A 52 12.91 -7.16 13.77
CA GLY A 52 13.45 -6.67 15.05
C GLY A 52 13.03 -5.24 15.42
N GLY A 53 11.90 -4.77 14.89
CA GLY A 53 11.26 -3.50 15.26
C GLY A 53 12.12 -2.28 14.93
N GLY A 54 12.47 -1.52 15.98
CA GLY A 54 13.21 -0.27 15.87
C GLY A 54 14.65 -0.42 15.34
N THR A 55 15.28 -1.59 15.52
CA THR A 55 16.65 -1.84 15.06
C THR A 55 16.75 -1.86 13.54
N PHE A 56 15.69 -2.31 12.85
CA PHE A 56 15.60 -2.30 11.38
C PHE A 56 15.61 -0.88 10.77
N VAL A 57 15.23 0.13 11.56
CA VAL A 57 15.14 1.52 11.09
C VAL A 57 16.53 2.10 10.81
N ILE A 58 17.56 1.70 11.56
CA ILE A 58 18.93 2.18 11.41
C ILE A 58 19.50 1.87 10.01
N PRO A 59 19.57 0.60 9.55
CA PRO A 59 20.05 0.29 8.20
C PRO A 59 19.13 0.85 7.12
N TYR A 60 17.81 0.95 7.37
CA TYR A 60 16.86 1.55 6.43
C TYR A 60 17.16 3.04 6.18
N LEU A 61 17.43 3.82 7.23
CA LEU A 61 17.80 5.23 7.09
C LEU A 61 19.14 5.42 6.39
N ILE A 62 20.13 4.55 6.67
CA ILE A 62 21.42 4.60 5.97
C ILE A 62 21.24 4.32 4.47
N ALA A 63 20.48 3.28 4.11
CA ALA A 63 20.19 2.97 2.72
C ALA A 63 19.42 4.10 2.01
N LEU A 64 18.45 4.72 2.69
CA LEU A 64 17.73 5.89 2.17
C LEU A 64 18.65 7.09 1.93
N LEU A 65 19.59 7.38 2.82
CA LEU A 65 20.51 8.51 2.66
C LEU A 65 21.58 8.25 1.60
N VAL A 66 22.10 7.03 1.50
CA VAL A 66 23.18 6.67 0.58
C VAL A 66 22.67 6.38 -0.83
N ILE A 67 21.50 5.75 -0.96
CA ILE A 67 20.95 5.33 -2.26
C ILE A 67 19.71 6.15 -2.61
N GLY A 68 18.77 6.27 -1.68
CA GLY A 68 17.50 6.96 -1.92
C GLY A 68 17.67 8.44 -2.29
N ARG A 69 18.42 9.21 -1.49
CA ARG A 69 18.63 10.63 -1.73
C ARG A 69 19.35 10.92 -3.06
N PRO A 70 20.45 10.25 -3.43
CA PRO A 70 21.08 10.47 -4.73
C PRO A 70 20.20 10.11 -5.92
N VAL A 71 19.49 8.98 -5.85
CA VAL A 71 18.59 8.55 -6.93
C VAL A 71 17.42 9.52 -7.10
N TYR A 72 16.80 9.94 -6.00
CA TYR A 72 15.72 10.93 -6.03
C TYR A 72 16.20 12.28 -6.60
N TYR A 73 17.36 12.75 -6.18
CA TYR A 73 17.92 14.00 -6.69
C TYR A 73 18.24 13.91 -8.19
N LEU A 74 18.75 12.76 -8.64
CA LEU A 74 19.04 12.51 -10.06
C LEU A 74 17.76 12.53 -10.90
N GLU A 75 16.69 11.88 -10.45
CA GLU A 75 15.40 11.86 -11.16
C GLU A 75 14.86 13.28 -11.32
N ILE A 76 14.77 14.04 -10.22
CA ILE A 76 14.25 15.42 -10.24
C ILE A 76 15.14 16.33 -11.11
N SER A 77 16.46 16.15 -11.07
CA SER A 77 17.38 16.95 -11.89
C SER A 77 17.21 16.64 -13.39
N LEU A 78 17.02 15.38 -13.76
CA LEU A 78 16.77 14.97 -15.15
C LEU A 78 15.42 15.50 -15.66
N ASP A 79 14.39 15.45 -14.83
CA ASP A 79 13.06 15.96 -15.17
C ASP A 79 13.08 17.47 -15.40
N GLN A 80 13.72 18.22 -14.49
CA GLN A 80 13.83 19.67 -14.59
C GLN A 80 14.75 20.11 -15.75
N PHE A 81 15.81 19.35 -16.05
CA PHE A 81 16.71 19.64 -17.17
C PHE A 81 16.03 19.42 -18.52
N THR A 82 15.24 18.35 -18.65
CA THR A 82 14.59 18.03 -19.91
C THR A 82 13.39 18.94 -20.16
N GLY A 83 12.58 19.20 -19.12
CA GLY A 83 11.33 19.96 -19.26
C GLY A 83 10.33 19.32 -20.23
N ARG A 84 10.47 18.02 -20.52
CA ARG A 84 9.63 17.24 -21.44
C ARG A 84 9.29 15.91 -20.80
N GLY A 85 8.22 15.25 -21.28
CA GLY A 85 7.76 13.98 -20.72
C GLY A 85 8.84 12.88 -20.78
N VAL A 86 8.75 11.91 -19.85
CA VAL A 86 9.74 10.85 -19.61
C VAL A 86 10.25 10.14 -20.87
N VAL A 87 9.39 9.84 -21.85
CA VAL A 87 9.82 9.17 -23.10
C VAL A 87 10.66 10.07 -24.00
N LYS A 88 10.36 11.38 -24.02
CA LYS A 88 11.12 12.39 -24.79
C LYS A 88 12.41 12.80 -24.07
N ALA A 89 12.48 12.61 -22.75
CA ALA A 89 13.71 12.88 -21.99
C ALA A 89 14.89 12.01 -22.42
N PHE A 90 14.62 10.75 -22.78
CA PHE A 90 15.64 9.83 -23.24
C PHE A 90 15.94 9.90 -24.75
N ASP A 91 15.48 10.92 -25.48
CA ASP A 91 15.88 11.11 -26.88
C ASP A 91 17.38 11.41 -27.04
N MET A 92 18.03 11.91 -25.98
CA MET A 92 19.50 12.09 -25.92
C MET A 92 20.26 10.75 -25.80
N ALA A 93 19.60 9.69 -25.32
CA ALA A 93 20.18 8.37 -25.07
C ALA A 93 19.19 7.27 -25.51
N PRO A 94 19.10 6.98 -26.84
CA PRO A 94 18.06 6.10 -27.39
C PRO A 94 18.11 4.67 -26.85
N LEU A 95 19.26 4.22 -26.33
CA LEU A 95 19.41 2.91 -25.68
C LEU A 95 18.52 2.77 -24.42
N LEU A 96 18.26 3.88 -23.72
CA LEU A 96 17.44 3.91 -22.50
C LEU A 96 15.95 4.18 -22.77
N LYS A 97 15.57 4.40 -24.03
CA LYS A 97 14.18 4.70 -24.40
C LYS A 97 13.20 3.58 -24.02
N GLY A 98 13.66 2.33 -24.05
CA GLY A 98 12.88 1.17 -23.59
C GLY A 98 12.55 1.21 -22.09
N VAL A 99 13.48 1.71 -21.27
CA VAL A 99 13.28 1.88 -19.82
C VAL A 99 12.19 2.92 -19.56
N ALA A 100 12.20 4.03 -20.30
CA ALA A 100 11.19 5.08 -20.19
C ALA A 100 9.78 4.58 -20.53
N VAL A 101 9.64 3.79 -21.61
CA VAL A 101 8.36 3.18 -21.98
C VAL A 101 7.91 2.17 -20.92
N GLY A 102 8.83 1.35 -20.41
CA GLY A 102 8.55 0.42 -19.31
C GLY A 102 8.04 1.13 -18.05
N GLN A 103 8.64 2.27 -17.69
CA GLN A 103 8.22 3.08 -16.54
C GLN A 103 6.80 3.64 -16.71
N VAL A 104 6.44 4.09 -17.92
CA VAL A 104 5.06 4.56 -18.21
C VAL A 104 4.06 3.43 -18.05
N LEU A 105 4.38 2.23 -18.56
CA LEU A 105 3.50 1.05 -18.43
C LEU A 105 3.35 0.61 -16.97
N ALA A 106 4.44 0.58 -16.19
CA ALA A 106 4.41 0.24 -14.77
C ALA A 106 3.57 1.23 -13.96
N THR A 107 3.68 2.53 -14.28
CA THR A 107 2.87 3.58 -13.66
C THR A 107 1.39 3.44 -14.02
N ALA A 108 1.07 3.15 -15.27
CA ALA A 108 -0.32 2.93 -15.70
C ALA A 108 -0.97 1.71 -15.02
N ALA A 109 -0.22 0.61 -14.87
CA ALA A 109 -0.69 -0.55 -14.11
C ALA A 109 -0.92 -0.21 -12.63
N SER A 110 -0.01 0.56 -12.03
CA SER A 110 -0.11 1.01 -10.64
C SER A 110 -1.33 1.89 -10.40
N ILE A 111 -1.62 2.84 -11.30
CA ILE A 111 -2.79 3.72 -11.20
C ILE A 111 -4.09 2.91 -11.14
N THR A 112 -4.24 1.89 -12.00
CA THR A 112 -5.43 1.02 -12.02
C THR A 112 -5.63 0.30 -10.68
N TYR A 113 -4.55 -0.28 -10.14
CA TYR A 113 -4.58 -0.94 -8.84
C TYR A 113 -4.95 0.02 -7.70
N TYR A 114 -4.25 1.15 -7.59
CA TYR A 114 -4.48 2.11 -6.50
C TYR A 114 -5.85 2.81 -6.59
N SER A 115 -6.41 2.98 -7.78
CA SER A 115 -7.75 3.54 -7.98
C SER A 115 -8.83 2.70 -7.27
N SER A 116 -8.70 1.37 -7.32
CA SER A 116 -9.64 0.47 -6.63
C SER A 116 -9.56 0.59 -5.10
N ILE A 117 -8.36 0.77 -4.55
CA ILE A 117 -8.14 0.99 -3.12
C ILE A 117 -8.72 2.35 -2.69
N MET A 118 -8.57 3.39 -3.51
CA MET A 118 -9.17 4.70 -3.25
C MET A 118 -10.69 4.67 -3.22
N ALA A 119 -11.32 3.93 -4.13
CA ALA A 119 -12.76 3.71 -4.10
C ALA A 119 -13.19 3.00 -2.80
N LEU A 120 -12.42 1.99 -2.35
CA LEU A 120 -12.69 1.28 -1.11
C LEU A 120 -12.58 2.19 0.11
N THR A 121 -11.49 2.97 0.24
CA THR A 121 -11.30 3.90 1.37
C THR A 121 -12.40 4.95 1.41
N LEU A 122 -12.84 5.46 0.25
CA LEU A 122 -13.94 6.42 0.19
C LEU A 122 -15.25 5.80 0.65
N ARG A 123 -15.53 4.54 0.28
CA ARG A 123 -16.70 3.80 0.78
C ARG A 123 -16.66 3.64 2.30
N PHE A 124 -15.53 3.24 2.88
CA PHE A 124 -15.38 3.12 4.33
C PHE A 124 -15.48 4.46 5.04
N LEU A 125 -14.94 5.53 4.45
CA LEU A 125 -15.05 6.90 4.98
C LEU A 125 -16.52 7.33 5.04
N LEU A 126 -17.27 7.16 3.95
CA LEU A 126 -18.69 7.52 3.89
C LEU A 126 -19.53 6.68 4.87
N ALA A 127 -19.24 5.38 4.97
CA ALA A 127 -19.91 4.50 5.92
C ALA A 127 -19.59 4.82 7.40
N SER A 128 -18.47 5.51 7.68
CA SER A 128 -18.06 5.89 9.03
C SER A 128 -18.85 7.07 9.60
N PHE A 129 -19.55 7.85 8.76
CA PHE A 129 -20.43 8.93 9.23
C PHE A 129 -21.79 8.41 9.74
N GLY A 130 -22.06 7.11 9.63
CA GLY A 130 -23.25 6.48 10.22
C GLY A 130 -23.18 6.40 11.75
N SER A 131 -24.33 6.45 12.42
CA SER A 131 -24.42 6.33 13.89
C SER A 131 -23.95 4.99 14.43
N GLU A 132 -24.10 3.92 13.64
CA GLU A 132 -23.62 2.58 13.94
C GLU A 132 -22.70 2.13 12.80
N LEU A 133 -21.45 1.80 13.11
CA LEU A 133 -20.49 1.35 12.11
C LEU A 133 -20.89 -0.04 11.64
N PRO A 134 -21.00 -0.30 10.32
CA PRO A 134 -21.52 -1.58 9.83
C PRO A 134 -20.59 -2.76 10.12
N TRP A 135 -19.35 -2.54 10.51
CA TRP A 135 -18.40 -3.58 10.93
C TRP A 135 -18.23 -3.73 12.44
N SER A 136 -19.08 -3.06 13.24
CA SER A 136 -19.05 -3.20 14.71
C SER A 136 -19.83 -4.41 15.22
N ARG A 137 -20.72 -4.98 14.41
CA ARG A 137 -21.59 -6.11 14.76
C ARG A 137 -21.55 -7.19 13.70
N CYS A 138 -21.75 -8.43 14.14
CA CYS A 138 -21.98 -9.56 13.26
C CYS A 138 -23.36 -9.47 12.60
N TRP A 139 -23.38 -9.54 11.27
CA TRP A 139 -24.61 -9.64 10.50
C TRP A 139 -24.94 -11.10 10.23
N GLU A 140 -26.23 -11.44 10.17
CA GLU A 140 -26.71 -12.80 9.84
C GLU A 140 -26.12 -13.32 8.51
N SER A 141 -25.78 -12.42 7.59
CA SER A 141 -25.17 -12.76 6.30
C SER A 141 -23.69 -13.20 6.37
N TRP A 142 -23.00 -12.98 7.49
CA TRP A 142 -21.58 -13.33 7.67
C TRP A 142 -21.37 -14.75 8.18
N GLY A 143 -22.45 -15.47 8.49
CA GLY A 143 -22.41 -16.86 8.94
C GLY A 143 -21.99 -17.03 10.41
N THR A 144 -21.77 -18.29 10.81
CA THR A 144 -21.57 -18.69 12.21
C THR A 144 -20.18 -18.38 12.79
N ASP A 145 -19.21 -18.03 11.95
CA ASP A 145 -17.82 -17.78 12.36
C ASP A 145 -17.57 -16.30 12.77
N CYS A 146 -18.63 -15.51 12.88
CA CYS A 146 -18.53 -14.14 13.34
C CYS A 146 -18.60 -14.05 14.87
N HIS A 147 -17.60 -13.41 15.48
CA HIS A 147 -17.50 -13.24 16.93
C HIS A 147 -17.49 -11.77 17.31
N ASP A 148 -18.57 -11.29 17.94
CA ASP A 148 -18.65 -9.93 18.46
C ASP A 148 -17.87 -9.80 19.77
N GLY A 149 -17.00 -8.78 19.85
CA GLY A 149 -16.20 -8.49 21.06
C GLY A 149 -17.03 -8.04 22.26
N ASN A 150 -18.30 -7.67 22.06
CA ASN A 150 -19.24 -7.23 23.09
C ASN A 150 -20.24 -8.32 23.50
N ALA A 151 -20.13 -9.54 22.96
CA ALA A 151 -20.96 -10.66 23.36
C ALA A 151 -20.56 -11.15 24.76
N GLN A 152 -21.14 -10.53 25.80
CA GLN A 152 -21.29 -11.14 27.11
C GLN A 152 -22.11 -12.44 26.94
N ASN A 153 -21.35 -13.53 26.79
CA ASN A 153 -21.67 -14.92 27.09
C ASN A 153 -23.08 -15.16 27.66
N SER A 154 -24.10 -15.24 26.81
CA SER A 154 -25.40 -15.87 27.18
C SER A 154 -25.47 -17.34 26.76
N SER A 155 -24.34 -17.90 26.32
CA SER A 155 -24.15 -19.34 26.13
C SER A 155 -22.68 -19.60 26.36
N GLY A 156 -22.31 -20.18 27.50
CA GLY A 156 -20.94 -20.36 28.02
C GLY A 156 -19.91 -20.98 27.06
N LYS A 157 -19.58 -20.26 25.99
CA LYS A 157 -18.58 -20.56 24.98
C LYS A 157 -17.62 -19.39 25.00
N MET A 158 -16.49 -19.59 25.68
CA MET A 158 -15.44 -18.60 25.83
C MET A 158 -14.92 -18.14 24.46
N SER A 159 -14.78 -16.82 24.31
CA SER A 159 -14.02 -16.19 23.22
C SER A 159 -12.56 -16.66 23.25
N PRO A 160 -11.89 -16.86 22.10
CA PRO A 160 -10.47 -17.22 22.03
C PRO A 160 -9.54 -16.27 22.78
N ALA A 161 -9.94 -15.01 22.97
CA ALA A 161 -9.20 -14.02 23.75
C ALA A 161 -9.17 -14.31 25.26
N GLN A 162 -10.11 -15.13 25.76
CA GLN A 162 -10.16 -15.56 27.17
C GLN A 162 -9.32 -16.82 27.44
N LEU A 163 -8.72 -17.44 26.41
CA LEU A 163 -7.77 -18.56 26.55
C LEU A 163 -6.32 -18.11 26.75
N VAL A 164 -6.05 -16.80 26.72
CA VAL A 164 -4.75 -16.24 27.11
C VAL A 164 -4.70 -16.21 28.63
N ASP A 165 -4.17 -17.28 29.21
CA ASP A 165 -3.86 -17.35 30.64
C ASP A 165 -2.80 -16.30 30.98
N ARG A 166 -3.14 -15.32 31.82
CA ARG A 166 -2.22 -14.29 32.33
C ARG A 166 -1.28 -14.82 33.41
N THR A 167 -1.27 -16.13 33.68
CA THR A 167 -0.42 -16.74 34.70
C THR A 167 0.88 -17.26 34.11
N ALA A 168 1.77 -16.37 33.66
CA ALA A 168 3.16 -16.74 33.41
C ALA A 168 4.09 -15.54 33.61
N ALA A 169 4.72 -15.47 34.76
CA ALA A 169 5.90 -14.64 35.07
C ALA A 169 7.15 -15.06 34.23
N SER A 170 6.97 -15.51 32.99
CA SER A 170 8.01 -16.01 32.11
C SER A 170 7.55 -15.94 30.64
N GLY A 171 7.27 -14.73 30.13
CA GLY A 171 7.41 -14.32 28.71
C GLY A 171 7.09 -15.30 27.57
N ARG A 172 6.20 -16.28 27.75
CA ARG A 172 5.83 -17.26 26.73
C ARG A 172 4.31 -17.32 26.63
N TYR A 173 3.80 -16.82 25.51
CA TYR A 173 2.39 -16.91 25.16
C TYR A 173 2.10 -18.33 24.68
N ARG A 174 1.48 -19.15 25.53
CA ARG A 174 0.95 -20.46 25.12
C ARG A 174 -0.52 -20.31 24.77
N VAL A 175 -0.85 -20.43 23.49
CA VAL A 175 -2.24 -20.59 23.05
C VAL A 175 -2.61 -22.05 23.30
N ARG A 176 -3.33 -22.32 24.40
CA ARG A 176 -3.92 -23.64 24.63
C ARG A 176 -5.12 -23.76 23.70
N ALA A 177 -4.95 -24.41 22.55
CA ALA A 177 -6.08 -24.81 21.73
C ALA A 177 -7.00 -25.71 22.58
N ALA A 178 -8.15 -25.18 22.99
CA ALA A 178 -9.17 -25.96 23.65
C ALA A 178 -9.89 -26.80 22.58
N CYS A 179 -9.24 -27.87 22.11
CA CYS A 179 -9.95 -28.91 21.39
C CYS A 179 -10.97 -29.54 22.35
N ARG A 180 -12.23 -29.53 21.93
CA ARG A 180 -13.35 -30.19 22.60
C ARG A 180 -13.00 -31.66 22.86
N PRO A 181 -13.18 -32.21 24.07
CA PRO A 181 -12.81 -33.59 24.38
C PRO A 181 -13.91 -34.56 23.91
N SER A 182 -14.20 -34.60 22.60
CA SER A 182 -15.14 -35.58 22.04
C SER A 182 -14.67 -36.33 20.81
N ASP A 183 -13.50 -36.04 20.25
CA ASP A 183 -12.97 -36.83 19.13
C ASP A 183 -11.66 -37.51 19.54
N THR A 184 -11.79 -38.70 20.10
CA THR A 184 -10.69 -39.65 20.26
C THR A 184 -10.19 -40.08 18.89
N TRP A 185 -8.97 -39.70 18.48
CA TRP A 185 -8.05 -40.53 17.69
C TRP A 185 -6.63 -39.94 17.76
N GLY A 186 -5.71 -40.62 18.47
CA GLY A 186 -4.26 -40.46 18.28
C GLY A 186 -3.47 -39.96 19.50
N PRO A 187 -2.23 -40.46 19.73
CA PRO A 187 -1.46 -40.21 20.94
C PRO A 187 -0.92 -38.77 21.00
N ALA A 188 -0.68 -38.37 22.24
CA ALA A 188 -0.06 -37.13 22.69
C ALA A 188 1.15 -36.68 21.86
N ASN A 189 1.40 -35.36 21.89
CA ASN A 189 2.63 -34.68 21.45
C ASN A 189 2.64 -34.09 20.03
N ALA A 190 1.65 -33.26 19.68
CA ALA A 190 1.84 -32.27 18.61
C ALA A 190 2.30 -30.94 19.23
N GLN A 191 3.60 -30.84 19.49
CA GLN A 191 4.25 -29.61 19.90
C GLN A 191 4.40 -28.72 18.68
N LEU A 192 3.38 -27.89 18.40
CA LEU A 192 3.52 -26.77 17.48
C LEU A 192 4.28 -25.66 18.21
N ASP A 193 5.61 -25.76 18.15
CA ASP A 193 6.54 -24.73 18.60
C ASP A 193 6.50 -23.58 17.58
N ALA A 194 5.50 -22.71 17.72
CA ALA A 194 5.54 -21.41 17.07
C ALA A 194 6.50 -20.52 17.86
N THR A 195 7.79 -20.63 17.55
CA THR A 195 8.76 -19.60 17.91
C THR A 195 8.37 -18.31 17.16
N ILE A 196 7.95 -17.30 17.91
CA ILE A 196 8.11 -15.89 17.56
C ILE A 196 8.88 -15.26 18.73
#